data_AF-A0A7S3URM6-F1
#
_entry.id   AF-A0A7S3URM6-F1
#
_cell.length_a   1.000
_cell.length_b   1.000
_cell.length_c   1.000
_cell.angle_alpha   90.00
_cell.angle_beta   90.00
_cell.angle_gamma   90.00
#
_symmetry.space_group_name_H-M   'P 1'
#
loop_
_entity.id
_entity.type
_entity.pdbx_description
1 polymer ?
#
loop_
_entity_poly.entity_id
_entity_poly.type
_entity_poly.pdbx_seq_one_letter_code
_entity_poly.pdbx_strand_id
1 'polypeptide(L)'
;KKKGAKRGKAEAAEPPVPSAFSVLDPTKPAFERQDNAVYQVGGSKLYPDPAAYPEIREYMGWRLKRNQKRLRRLDRAARTVQGAFRGFLAWRLAQRLREERAARYIQRVYRGWRGRLRFLERVRVLWAAQVLQRNYRGHVGRKAFLELRRRHAAAQHLQRVWRGKVARSIVLALIRRRNHAATLLQAVHRGNKARERVMVMRIRRDAAVEIQRVFRGHVGRGRARREEEKYLFSQSQSQGIEFGRQMLLEHRLHAARLQSEIAVLSQTKVQNEEAVEALLQEISEFEEGVATLEKEMHQLSQVETEAAGVLDEEARFELREQKMRLDREFGEMLEKIGERKERLQGLERKLAGLDRSRGEKEEELRALERKLVVLLEEQ
;
A
#
# COMPACT_ATOMS: atom_id res chain seq x y z
N LYS A 1 132.73 -40.47 -21.60
CA LYS A 1 133.24 -41.85 -21.88
C LYS A 1 132.80 -42.19 -23.31
N LYS A 2 133.60 -42.50 -24.32
CA LYS A 2 135.00 -42.90 -24.48
C LYS A 2 135.64 -42.07 -25.61
N LYS A 3 136.87 -41.61 -25.38
CA LYS A 3 137.83 -41.17 -26.39
C LYS A 3 138.40 -42.42 -27.06
N GLY A 4 138.56 -42.41 -28.38
CA GLY A 4 139.38 -43.35 -29.14
C GLY A 4 140.40 -42.55 -29.94
N ALA A 5 141.63 -42.50 -29.45
CA ALA A 5 142.71 -41.72 -30.01
C ALA A 5 143.61 -42.57 -30.92
N LYS A 6 144.05 -41.94 -32.01
CA LYS A 6 145.35 -42.02 -32.70
C LYS A 6 145.85 -43.39 -33.16
N ARG A 7 146.27 -43.41 -34.43
CA ARG A 7 147.66 -43.75 -34.78
C ARG A 7 148.02 -43.10 -36.13
N GLY A 8 148.90 -42.11 -36.07
CA GLY A 8 149.61 -41.61 -37.25
C GLY A 8 150.74 -42.59 -37.60
N LYS A 9 150.89 -42.87 -38.89
CA LYS A 9 152.11 -43.42 -39.49
C LYS A 9 152.74 -42.32 -40.32
N ALA A 10 154.03 -42.09 -40.11
CA ALA A 10 154.86 -41.18 -40.88
C ALA A 10 155.29 -41.84 -42.21
N GLU A 11 155.21 -41.02 -43.27
CA GLU A 11 155.99 -40.95 -44.50
C GLU A 11 156.61 -42.21 -45.13
N ALA A 12 156.11 -42.54 -46.34
CA ALA A 12 156.96 -42.89 -47.46
C ALA A 12 156.78 -41.77 -48.51
N ALA A 13 157.87 -41.14 -48.96
CA ALA A 13 157.84 -40.15 -50.03
C ALA A 13 157.42 -40.83 -51.34
N GLU A 14 156.16 -40.65 -51.73
CA GLU A 14 155.63 -41.10 -53.02
C GLU A 14 156.30 -40.30 -54.15
N PRO A 15 156.63 -40.95 -55.29
CA PRO A 15 157.18 -40.26 -56.46
C PRO A 15 156.20 -39.16 -56.92
N PRO A 16 156.69 -38.05 -57.50
CA PRO A 16 155.83 -36.93 -57.88
C PRO A 16 154.71 -37.41 -58.82
N VAL A 17 153.48 -37.39 -58.30
CA VAL A 17 152.29 -37.75 -59.06
C VAL A 17 152.21 -36.77 -60.24
N PRO A 18 152.25 -37.25 -61.50
CA PRO A 18 152.21 -36.36 -62.64
C PRO A 18 150.90 -35.55 -62.58
N SER A 19 151.03 -34.22 -62.50
CA SER A 19 149.89 -33.29 -62.48
C SER A 19 148.86 -33.66 -63.55
N ALA A 20 147.59 -33.76 -63.20
CA ALA A 20 146.49 -34.14 -64.11
C ALA A 20 146.43 -33.24 -65.37
N PHE A 21 146.95 -32.01 -65.29
CA PHE A 21 147.09 -31.09 -66.42
C PHE A 21 148.14 -31.53 -67.45
N SER A 22 149.12 -32.36 -67.06
CA SER A 22 150.14 -32.89 -67.97
C SER A 22 149.60 -33.95 -68.94
N VAL A 23 148.52 -34.64 -68.57
CA VAL A 23 147.84 -35.67 -69.39
C VAL A 23 146.86 -35.05 -70.39
N LEU A 24 146.47 -33.78 -70.17
CA LEU A 24 145.54 -33.02 -71.01
C LEU A 24 146.25 -32.13 -72.04
N ASP A 25 147.58 -32.02 -71.96
CA ASP A 25 148.38 -31.22 -72.87
C ASP A 25 148.73 -32.03 -74.13
N PRO A 26 148.18 -31.69 -75.31
CA PRO A 26 148.42 -32.43 -76.55
C PRO A 26 149.89 -32.36 -77.00
N THR A 27 150.70 -31.48 -76.40
CA THR A 27 152.12 -31.35 -76.69
C THR A 27 153.01 -32.35 -75.97
N LYS A 28 152.50 -32.98 -74.91
CA LYS A 28 153.28 -33.89 -74.06
C LYS A 28 153.09 -35.36 -74.46
N PRO A 29 154.12 -36.20 -74.31
CA PRO A 29 154.01 -37.62 -74.63
C PRO A 29 152.92 -38.38 -73.85
N ALA A 30 152.62 -37.89 -72.64
CA ALA A 30 151.63 -38.46 -71.73
C ALA A 30 150.19 -38.42 -72.26
N PHE A 31 149.88 -37.54 -73.23
CA PHE A 31 148.53 -37.45 -73.83
C PHE A 31 148.13 -38.72 -74.61
N GLU A 32 149.10 -39.47 -75.15
CA GLU A 32 148.86 -40.64 -76.02
C GLU A 32 148.83 -41.97 -75.29
N ARG A 33 149.57 -42.10 -74.19
CA ARG A 33 149.86 -43.39 -73.57
C ARG A 33 149.56 -43.30 -72.08
N GLN A 34 148.28 -43.43 -71.74
CA GLN A 34 147.81 -43.35 -70.36
C GLN A 34 148.25 -44.54 -69.48
N ASP A 35 148.68 -45.66 -70.10
CA ASP A 35 148.96 -46.93 -69.40
C ASP A 35 150.37 -47.52 -69.63
N ASN A 36 151.41 -46.72 -69.93
CA ASN A 36 152.77 -47.24 -70.13
C ASN A 36 153.72 -46.86 -68.98
N ALA A 37 154.05 -47.83 -68.11
CA ALA A 37 154.94 -47.67 -66.96
C ALA A 37 156.42 -47.36 -67.29
N VAL A 38 156.84 -47.53 -68.55
CA VAL A 38 158.25 -47.39 -68.98
C VAL A 38 158.65 -45.94 -69.30
N TYR A 39 157.71 -45.05 -69.58
CA TYR A 39 158.00 -43.66 -69.97
C TYR A 39 157.37 -42.68 -68.99
N GLN A 40 158.09 -42.35 -67.91
CA GLN A 40 157.68 -41.31 -66.96
C GLN A 40 157.82 -39.91 -67.56
N VAL A 41 157.10 -38.95 -66.96
CA VAL A 41 157.05 -37.53 -67.36
C VAL A 41 158.43 -36.88 -67.17
N GLY A 42 159.27 -36.97 -68.20
CA GLY A 42 160.61 -36.40 -68.30
C GLY A 42 161.17 -36.76 -69.67
N GLY A 43 161.81 -35.80 -70.35
CA GLY A 43 162.20 -35.88 -71.77
C GLY A 43 162.77 -37.23 -72.22
N SER A 44 162.38 -37.69 -73.40
CA SER A 44 162.83 -38.99 -73.94
C SER A 44 164.35 -38.99 -74.10
N LYS A 45 165.05 -39.83 -73.32
CA LYS A 45 166.51 -40.04 -73.40
C LYS A 45 166.99 -40.74 -74.69
N LEU A 46 166.10 -40.95 -75.67
CA LEU A 46 166.47 -41.62 -76.93
C LEU A 46 167.15 -40.69 -77.94
N TYR A 47 167.01 -39.36 -77.82
CA TYR A 47 167.57 -38.42 -78.81
C TYR A 47 168.20 -37.21 -78.12
N PRO A 48 169.49 -37.32 -77.74
CA PRO A 48 170.21 -36.27 -77.00
C PRO A 48 170.45 -34.98 -77.80
N ASP A 49 170.32 -35.01 -79.14
CA ASP A 49 170.62 -33.88 -80.01
C ASP A 49 169.59 -33.68 -81.13
N PRO A 50 168.57 -32.81 -80.94
CA PRO A 50 167.45 -32.61 -81.87
C PRO A 50 167.81 -32.02 -83.24
N ALA A 51 169.03 -31.51 -83.42
CA ALA A 51 169.51 -30.96 -84.68
C ALA A 51 170.09 -32.03 -85.63
N ALA A 52 170.47 -33.20 -85.12
CA ALA A 52 171.12 -34.27 -85.89
C ALA A 52 170.15 -35.22 -86.61
N TYR A 53 168.84 -35.12 -86.36
CA TYR A 53 167.83 -36.06 -86.87
C TYR A 53 166.55 -35.35 -87.37
N PRO A 54 166.51 -34.90 -88.63
CA PRO A 54 165.35 -34.20 -89.20
C PRO A 54 164.06 -35.05 -89.17
N GLU A 55 164.17 -36.37 -89.28
CA GLU A 55 163.06 -37.33 -89.23
C GLU A 55 162.28 -37.29 -87.90
N ILE A 56 162.95 -36.95 -86.80
CA ILE A 56 162.34 -36.89 -85.46
C ILE A 56 161.53 -35.60 -85.29
N ARG A 57 162.00 -34.50 -85.89
CA ARG A 57 161.26 -33.23 -85.91
C ARG A 57 159.97 -33.36 -86.72
N GLU A 58 160.03 -34.06 -87.85
CA GLU A 58 158.84 -34.39 -88.65
C GLU A 58 157.87 -35.30 -87.89
N TYR A 59 158.38 -36.35 -87.23
CA TYR A 59 157.57 -37.24 -86.39
C TYR A 59 156.89 -36.48 -85.24
N MET A 60 157.62 -35.62 -84.53
CA MET A 60 157.07 -34.80 -83.44
C MET A 60 156.03 -33.80 -83.96
N GLY A 61 156.25 -33.18 -85.12
CA GLY A 61 155.26 -32.31 -85.77
C GLY A 61 153.97 -33.05 -86.16
N TRP A 62 154.08 -34.25 -86.72
CA TRP A 62 152.94 -35.11 -87.04
C TRP A 62 152.17 -35.53 -85.79
N ARG A 63 152.90 -35.92 -84.75
CA ARG A 63 152.36 -36.33 -83.45
C ARG A 63 151.50 -35.25 -82.80
N LEU A 64 152.03 -34.01 -82.74
CA LEU A 64 151.30 -32.85 -82.21
C LEU A 64 150.01 -32.60 -82.97
N LYS A 65 150.05 -32.66 -84.31
CA LYS A 65 148.86 -32.52 -85.17
C LYS A 65 147.83 -33.62 -84.91
N ARG A 66 148.28 -34.88 -84.72
CA ARG A 66 147.41 -36.01 -84.37
C ARG A 66 146.75 -35.83 -83.00
N ASN A 67 147.51 -35.41 -81.99
CA ASN A 67 147.00 -35.20 -80.64
C ASN A 67 146.04 -34.03 -80.53
N GLN A 68 146.34 -32.91 -81.20
CA GLN A 68 145.38 -31.81 -81.32
C GLN A 68 144.08 -32.27 -82.02
N LYS A 69 144.17 -33.11 -83.06
CA LYS A 69 142.99 -33.68 -83.72
C LYS A 69 142.19 -34.60 -82.79
N ARG A 70 142.86 -35.39 -81.93
CA ARG A 70 142.23 -36.25 -80.91
C ARG A 70 141.58 -35.45 -79.79
N LEU A 71 142.25 -34.44 -79.24
CA LEU A 71 141.68 -33.54 -78.22
C LEU A 71 140.43 -32.84 -78.75
N ARG A 72 140.48 -32.31 -79.99
CA ARG A 72 139.29 -31.72 -80.64
C ARG A 72 138.13 -32.72 -80.77
N ARG A 73 138.38 -34.02 -80.96
CA ARG A 73 137.32 -35.06 -80.98
C ARG A 73 136.75 -35.28 -79.57
N LEU A 74 137.60 -35.36 -78.55
CA LEU A 74 137.18 -35.52 -77.15
C LEU A 74 136.39 -34.29 -76.67
N ASP A 75 136.83 -33.08 -76.99
CA ASP A 75 136.12 -31.83 -76.69
C ASP A 75 134.75 -31.77 -77.37
N ARG A 76 134.67 -32.21 -78.64
CA ARG A 76 133.38 -32.32 -79.34
C ARG A 76 132.46 -33.31 -78.64
N ALA A 77 132.95 -34.50 -78.30
CA ALA A 77 132.18 -35.51 -77.57
C ALA A 77 131.72 -34.98 -76.19
N ALA A 78 132.61 -34.33 -75.44
CA ALA A 78 132.29 -33.72 -74.16
C ALA A 78 131.23 -32.61 -74.31
N ARG A 79 131.34 -31.74 -75.32
CA ARG A 79 130.33 -30.71 -75.62
C ARG A 79 128.99 -31.32 -76.00
N THR A 80 128.97 -32.42 -76.76
CA THR A 80 127.73 -33.15 -77.09
C THR A 80 127.07 -33.72 -75.84
N VAL A 81 127.84 -34.39 -74.97
CA VAL A 81 127.33 -34.95 -73.69
C VAL A 81 126.84 -33.84 -72.76
N GLN A 82 127.61 -32.76 -72.60
CA GLN A 82 127.22 -31.62 -71.77
C GLN A 82 125.99 -30.89 -72.35
N GLY A 83 125.88 -30.78 -73.68
CA GLY A 83 124.72 -30.22 -74.36
C GLY A 83 123.45 -31.05 -74.10
N ALA A 84 123.55 -32.37 -74.24
CA ALA A 84 122.46 -33.30 -73.93
C ALA A 84 122.05 -33.22 -72.44
N PHE A 85 123.02 -33.15 -71.53
CA PHE A 85 122.75 -33.03 -70.09
C PHE A 85 122.08 -31.70 -69.72
N ARG A 86 122.55 -30.58 -70.28
CA ARG A 86 121.89 -29.26 -70.10
C ARG A 86 120.46 -29.28 -70.65
N GLY A 87 120.24 -29.92 -71.81
CA GLY A 87 118.91 -30.14 -72.38
C GLY A 87 118.00 -30.96 -71.47
N PHE A 88 118.51 -32.06 -70.91
CA PHE A 88 117.78 -32.89 -69.94
C PHE A 88 117.40 -32.10 -68.67
N LEU A 89 118.32 -31.31 -68.12
CA LEU A 89 118.03 -30.46 -66.96
C LEU A 89 116.95 -29.42 -67.27
N ALA A 90 117.02 -28.76 -68.43
CA ALA A 90 116.02 -27.80 -68.87
C ALA A 90 114.64 -28.45 -69.05
N TRP A 91 114.59 -29.64 -69.67
CA TRP A 91 113.35 -30.42 -69.81
C TRP A 91 112.76 -30.79 -68.44
N ARG A 92 113.58 -31.28 -67.51
CA ARG A 92 113.12 -31.67 -66.18
C ARG A 92 112.61 -30.47 -65.37
N LEU A 93 113.25 -29.29 -65.50
CA LEU A 93 112.77 -28.06 -64.89
C LEU A 93 111.42 -27.63 -65.50
N ALA A 94 111.30 -27.65 -66.82
CA ALA A 94 110.05 -27.31 -67.51
C ALA A 94 108.91 -28.26 -67.13
N GLN A 95 109.19 -29.56 -66.97
CA GLN A 95 108.22 -30.54 -66.49
C GLN A 95 107.73 -30.22 -65.08
N ARG A 96 108.63 -29.96 -64.13
CA ARG A 96 108.24 -29.56 -62.75
C ARG A 96 107.40 -28.29 -62.74
N LEU A 97 107.77 -27.27 -63.51
CA LEU A 97 107.01 -26.03 -63.60
C LEU A 97 105.60 -26.26 -64.18
N ARG A 98 105.44 -27.18 -65.14
CA ARG A 98 104.12 -27.58 -65.67
C ARG A 98 103.30 -28.29 -64.61
N GLU A 99 103.88 -29.23 -63.87
CA GLU A 99 103.22 -29.96 -62.77
C GLU A 99 102.78 -29.00 -61.66
N GLU A 100 103.65 -28.10 -61.22
CA GLU A 100 103.31 -27.08 -60.22
C GLU A 100 102.22 -26.13 -60.70
N ARG A 101 102.27 -25.70 -61.98
CA ARG A 101 101.25 -24.83 -62.56
C ARG A 101 99.90 -25.54 -62.62
N ALA A 102 99.87 -26.81 -63.03
CA ALA A 102 98.66 -27.63 -63.05
C ALA A 102 98.10 -27.83 -61.64
N ALA A 103 98.94 -28.21 -60.67
CA ALA A 103 98.55 -28.35 -59.27
C ALA A 103 97.98 -27.05 -58.70
N ARG A 104 98.65 -25.91 -58.94
CA ARG A 104 98.18 -24.59 -58.49
C ARG A 104 96.85 -24.21 -59.13
N TYR A 105 96.64 -24.54 -60.40
CA TYR A 105 95.36 -24.32 -61.09
C TYR A 105 94.23 -25.15 -60.46
N ILE A 106 94.43 -26.47 -60.29
CA ILE A 106 93.46 -27.38 -59.67
C ILE A 106 93.12 -26.90 -58.26
N GLN A 107 94.14 -26.59 -57.45
CA GLN A 107 93.95 -26.08 -56.09
C GLN A 107 93.18 -24.76 -56.06
N ARG A 108 93.47 -23.82 -56.98
CA ARG A 108 92.73 -22.54 -57.09
C ARG A 108 91.26 -22.79 -57.42
N VAL A 109 90.98 -23.64 -58.41
CA VAL A 109 89.61 -23.99 -58.82
C VAL A 109 88.85 -24.65 -57.67
N TYR A 110 89.47 -25.64 -57.01
CA TYR A 110 88.86 -26.34 -55.88
C TYR A 110 88.57 -25.41 -54.70
N ARG A 111 89.52 -24.55 -54.31
CA ARG A 111 89.32 -23.55 -53.23
C ARG A 111 88.16 -22.61 -53.57
N GLY A 112 88.07 -22.17 -54.82
CA GLY A 112 86.97 -21.33 -55.31
C GLY A 112 85.61 -22.03 -55.27
N TRP A 113 85.52 -23.27 -55.78
CA TRP A 113 84.31 -24.09 -55.71
C TRP A 113 83.87 -24.34 -54.26
N ARG A 114 84.79 -24.74 -53.38
CA ARG A 114 84.51 -24.97 -51.95
C ARG A 114 84.09 -23.68 -51.22
N GLY A 115 84.64 -22.53 -51.61
CA GLY A 115 84.22 -21.23 -51.10
C GLY A 115 82.78 -20.89 -51.49
N ARG A 116 82.43 -21.07 -52.77
CA ARG A 116 81.06 -20.85 -53.27
C ARG A 116 80.04 -21.77 -52.61
N LEU A 117 80.36 -23.05 -52.41
CA LEU A 117 79.48 -23.98 -51.68
C LEU A 117 79.22 -23.52 -50.24
N ARG A 118 80.28 -23.15 -49.51
CA ARG A 118 80.14 -22.63 -48.13
C ARG A 118 79.32 -21.34 -48.06
N PHE A 119 79.46 -20.46 -49.05
CA PHE A 119 78.65 -19.25 -49.15
C PHE A 119 77.17 -19.58 -49.36
N LEU A 120 76.84 -20.45 -50.31
CA LEU A 120 75.45 -20.85 -50.59
C LEU A 120 74.80 -21.54 -49.38
N GLU A 121 75.54 -22.37 -48.66
CA GLU A 121 75.09 -22.98 -47.40
C GLU A 121 74.76 -21.90 -46.35
N ARG A 122 75.65 -20.92 -46.15
CA ARG A 122 75.41 -19.80 -45.23
C ARG A 122 74.18 -18.98 -45.62
N VAL A 123 74.01 -18.68 -46.91
CA VAL A 123 72.83 -17.94 -47.41
C VAL A 123 71.54 -18.73 -47.12
N ARG A 124 71.53 -20.04 -47.36
CA ARG A 124 70.38 -20.90 -47.05
C ARG A 124 70.03 -20.88 -45.56
N VAL A 125 71.04 -21.01 -44.69
CA VAL A 125 70.84 -20.98 -43.23
C VAL A 125 70.32 -19.62 -42.76
N LEU A 126 70.88 -18.52 -43.24
CA LEU A 126 70.44 -17.17 -42.89
C LEU A 126 69.01 -16.91 -43.38
N TRP A 127 68.68 -17.33 -44.61
CA TRP A 127 67.33 -17.21 -45.13
C TRP A 127 66.33 -18.01 -44.29
N ALA A 128 66.64 -19.26 -43.96
CA ALA A 128 65.80 -20.08 -43.09
C ALA A 128 65.60 -19.44 -41.70
N ALA A 129 66.66 -18.91 -41.10
CA ALA A 129 66.59 -18.20 -39.82
C ALA A 129 65.71 -16.94 -39.91
N GLN A 130 65.84 -16.14 -40.97
CA GLN A 130 65.02 -14.95 -41.18
C GLN A 130 63.54 -15.30 -41.37
N VAL A 131 63.22 -16.34 -42.13
CA VAL A 131 61.85 -16.82 -42.32
C VAL A 131 61.26 -17.28 -40.99
N LEU A 132 62.01 -18.05 -40.20
CA LEU A 132 61.59 -18.49 -38.87
C LEU A 132 61.34 -17.31 -37.94
N GLN A 133 62.28 -16.36 -37.86
CA GLN A 133 62.17 -15.16 -37.03
C GLN A 133 60.98 -14.30 -37.43
N ARG A 134 60.76 -14.07 -38.73
CA ARG A 134 59.60 -13.33 -39.25
C ARG A 134 58.29 -14.00 -38.84
N ASN A 135 58.18 -15.30 -39.07
CA ASN A 135 56.98 -16.07 -38.75
C ASN A 135 56.71 -16.10 -37.24
N TYR A 136 57.76 -16.29 -36.44
CA TYR A 136 57.65 -16.29 -34.97
C TYR A 136 57.20 -14.93 -34.43
N ARG A 137 57.84 -13.83 -34.85
CA ARG A 137 57.40 -12.47 -34.46
C ARG A 137 55.96 -12.20 -34.84
N GLY A 138 55.55 -12.62 -36.05
CA GLY A 138 54.16 -12.52 -36.50
C GLY A 138 53.20 -13.36 -35.67
N HIS A 139 53.57 -14.60 -35.31
CA HIS A 139 52.77 -15.47 -34.46
C HIS A 139 52.57 -14.87 -33.06
N VAL A 140 53.65 -14.44 -32.41
CA VAL A 140 53.60 -13.85 -31.07
C VAL A 140 52.72 -12.59 -31.06
N GLY A 141 52.88 -11.69 -32.03
CA GLY A 141 52.06 -10.48 -32.14
C GLY A 141 50.56 -10.80 -32.32
N ARG A 142 50.22 -11.72 -33.24
CA ARG A 142 48.82 -12.14 -33.44
C ARG A 142 48.23 -12.82 -32.22
N LYS A 143 48.99 -13.70 -31.55
CA LYS A 143 48.55 -14.39 -30.33
C LYS A 143 48.24 -13.39 -29.23
N ALA A 144 49.13 -12.44 -28.96
CA ALA A 144 48.95 -11.40 -27.95
C ALA A 144 47.72 -10.51 -28.26
N PHE A 145 47.58 -10.08 -29.52
CA PHE A 145 46.42 -9.28 -29.94
C PHE A 145 45.10 -10.04 -29.77
N LEU A 146 45.03 -11.30 -30.21
CA LEU A 146 43.81 -12.12 -30.08
C LEU A 146 43.44 -12.35 -28.61
N GLU A 147 44.43 -12.59 -27.76
CA GLU A 147 44.21 -12.74 -26.33
C GLU A 147 43.67 -11.44 -25.70
N LEU A 148 44.29 -10.29 -26.01
CA LEU A 148 43.83 -8.98 -25.54
C LEU A 148 42.40 -8.69 -26.03
N ARG A 149 42.12 -8.96 -27.30
CA ARG A 149 40.79 -8.79 -27.90
C ARG A 149 39.74 -9.68 -27.22
N ARG A 150 40.07 -10.94 -26.93
CA ARG A 150 39.18 -11.87 -26.19
C ARG A 150 38.90 -11.35 -24.77
N ARG A 151 39.93 -10.91 -24.05
CA ARG A 151 39.79 -10.34 -22.71
C ARG A 151 38.90 -9.10 -22.72
N HIS A 152 39.10 -8.18 -23.66
CA HIS A 152 38.24 -7.01 -23.79
C HIS A 152 36.81 -7.35 -24.16
N ALA A 153 36.59 -8.25 -25.12
CA ALA A 153 35.25 -8.70 -25.50
C ALA A 153 34.51 -9.35 -24.31
N ALA A 154 35.19 -10.21 -23.54
CA ALA A 154 34.64 -10.82 -22.34
C ALA A 154 34.30 -9.78 -21.26
N ALA A 155 35.21 -8.83 -21.01
CA ALA A 155 34.99 -7.75 -20.06
C ALA A 155 33.80 -6.86 -20.47
N GLN A 156 33.73 -6.46 -21.74
CA GLN A 156 32.60 -5.68 -22.28
C GLN A 156 31.28 -6.43 -22.17
N HIS A 157 31.28 -7.74 -22.46
CA HIS A 157 30.10 -8.57 -22.32
C HIS A 157 29.62 -8.63 -20.85
N LEU A 158 30.53 -8.92 -19.91
CA LEU A 158 30.22 -8.96 -18.48
C LEU A 158 29.69 -7.60 -17.99
N GLN A 159 30.37 -6.52 -18.36
CA GLN A 159 29.95 -5.17 -18.00
C GLN A 159 28.57 -4.82 -18.56
N ARG A 160 28.27 -5.19 -19.80
CA ARG A 160 26.95 -4.98 -20.42
C ARG A 160 25.85 -5.73 -19.66
N VAL A 161 26.08 -7.01 -19.37
CA VAL A 161 25.14 -7.85 -18.60
C VAL A 161 24.91 -7.27 -17.20
N TRP A 162 25.97 -6.88 -16.52
CA TRP A 162 25.89 -6.29 -15.18
C TRP A 162 25.10 -4.98 -15.16
N ARG A 163 25.43 -4.04 -16.05
CA ARG A 163 24.69 -2.77 -16.18
C ARG A 163 23.21 -3.03 -16.46
N GLY A 164 22.89 -3.98 -17.33
CA GLY A 164 21.52 -4.41 -17.61
C GLY A 164 20.81 -4.98 -16.38
N LYS A 165 21.48 -5.82 -15.58
CA LYS A 165 20.94 -6.38 -14.33
C LYS A 165 20.63 -5.27 -13.34
N VAL A 166 21.58 -4.36 -13.11
CA VAL A 166 21.43 -3.23 -12.16
C VAL A 166 20.25 -2.34 -12.58
N ALA A 167 20.17 -1.94 -13.85
CA ALA A 167 19.08 -1.13 -14.36
C ALA A 167 17.70 -1.79 -14.14
N ARG A 168 17.58 -3.08 -14.47
CA ARG A 168 16.34 -3.84 -14.23
C ARG A 168 15.99 -3.92 -12.75
N SER A 169 16.95 -4.17 -11.88
CA SER A 169 16.72 -4.22 -10.43
C SER A 169 16.20 -2.89 -9.88
N ILE A 170 16.75 -1.76 -10.34
CA ILE A 170 16.30 -0.41 -9.95
C ILE A 170 14.85 -0.19 -10.40
N VAL A 171 14.55 -0.47 -11.67
CA VAL A 171 13.20 -0.30 -12.23
C VAL A 171 12.19 -1.19 -11.51
N LEU A 172 12.51 -2.46 -11.27
CA LEU A 172 11.63 -3.38 -10.55
C LEU A 172 11.42 -2.96 -9.09
N ALA A 173 12.43 -2.41 -8.42
CA ALA A 173 12.27 -1.85 -7.08
C ALA A 173 11.31 -0.65 -7.10
N LEU A 174 11.43 0.25 -8.09
CA LEU A 174 10.54 1.40 -8.25
C LEU A 174 9.10 0.95 -8.52
N ILE A 175 8.89 0.01 -9.44
CA ILE A 175 7.56 -0.55 -9.76
C ILE A 175 6.94 -1.18 -8.52
N ARG A 176 7.69 -1.99 -7.77
CA ARG A 176 7.20 -2.60 -6.52
C ARG A 176 6.75 -1.56 -5.50
N ARG A 177 7.56 -0.50 -5.29
CA ARG A 177 7.19 0.61 -4.39
C ARG A 177 5.91 1.31 -4.85
N ARG A 178 5.80 1.64 -6.14
CA ARG A 178 4.61 2.28 -6.71
C ARG A 178 3.36 1.40 -6.59
N ASN A 179 3.48 0.11 -6.92
CA ASN A 179 2.37 -0.84 -6.84
C ASN A 179 1.91 -1.05 -5.40
N HIS A 180 2.85 -1.13 -4.45
CA HIS A 180 2.52 -1.21 -3.03
C HIS A 180 1.73 0.03 -2.56
N ALA A 181 2.23 1.23 -2.87
CA ALA A 181 1.53 2.47 -2.55
C ALA A 181 0.14 2.55 -3.20
N ALA A 182 0.03 2.18 -4.48
CA ALA A 182 -1.24 2.12 -5.20
C ALA A 182 -2.22 1.13 -4.55
N THR A 183 -1.74 -0.03 -4.12
CA THR A 183 -2.57 -1.05 -3.44
C THR A 183 -3.11 -0.52 -2.12
N LEU A 184 -2.30 0.17 -1.32
CA LEU A 184 -2.74 0.80 -0.07
C LEU A 184 -3.79 1.89 -0.32
N LEU A 185 -3.55 2.78 -1.30
CA LEU A 185 -4.50 3.82 -1.67
C LEU A 185 -5.83 3.22 -2.14
N GLN A 186 -5.78 2.20 -2.98
CA GLN A 186 -6.97 1.49 -3.45
C GLN A 186 -7.72 0.81 -2.29
N ALA A 187 -7.02 0.18 -1.35
CA ALA A 187 -7.62 -0.44 -0.18
C ALA A 187 -8.34 0.59 0.70
N VAL A 188 -7.67 1.73 1.00
CA VAL A 188 -8.27 2.84 1.75
C VAL A 188 -9.49 3.41 1.02
N HIS A 189 -9.40 3.62 -0.29
CA HIS A 189 -10.52 4.13 -1.08
C HIS A 189 -11.72 3.18 -1.05
N ARG A 190 -11.50 1.88 -1.29
CA ARG A 190 -12.57 0.86 -1.22
C ARG A 190 -13.19 0.81 0.17
N GLY A 191 -12.39 0.89 1.23
CA GLY A 191 -12.87 0.96 2.61
C GLY A 191 -13.71 2.21 2.89
N ASN A 192 -13.27 3.38 2.43
CA ASN A 192 -14.03 4.62 2.56
C ASN A 192 -15.36 4.55 1.81
N LYS A 193 -15.37 4.03 0.58
CA LYS A 193 -16.61 3.84 -0.18
C LYS A 193 -17.57 2.85 0.48
N ALA A 194 -17.07 1.78 1.09
CA ALA A 194 -17.90 0.85 1.85
C ALA A 194 -18.51 1.55 3.08
N ARG A 195 -17.72 2.30 3.85
CA ARG A 195 -18.19 3.06 5.01
C ARG A 195 -19.22 4.13 4.64
N GLU A 196 -18.99 4.88 3.57
CA GLU A 196 -19.93 5.87 3.04
C GLU A 196 -21.28 5.23 2.71
N ARG A 197 -21.28 4.10 1.99
CA ARG A 197 -22.50 3.34 1.67
C ARG A 197 -23.24 2.89 2.93
N VAL A 198 -22.53 2.33 3.90
CA VAL A 198 -23.14 1.87 5.17
C VAL A 198 -23.71 3.06 5.96
N MET A 199 -23.02 4.19 6.00
CA MET A 199 -23.50 5.40 6.67
C MET A 199 -24.81 5.90 6.03
N VAL A 200 -24.85 6.02 4.70
CA VAL A 200 -26.06 6.43 3.98
C VAL A 200 -27.22 5.45 4.25
N MET A 201 -26.95 4.15 4.23
CA MET A 201 -27.96 3.12 4.56
C MET A 201 -28.46 3.25 6.00
N ARG A 202 -27.57 3.50 6.98
CA ARG A 202 -27.95 3.72 8.37
C ARG A 202 -28.81 4.96 8.54
N ILE A 203 -28.39 6.11 8.01
CA ILE A 203 -29.18 7.36 8.07
C ILE A 203 -30.58 7.15 7.50
N ARG A 204 -30.68 6.51 6.32
CA ARG A 204 -31.98 6.22 5.68
C ARG A 204 -32.84 5.30 6.53
N ARG A 205 -32.24 4.24 7.07
CA ARG A 205 -32.93 3.29 7.96
C ARG A 205 -33.43 3.99 9.21
N ASP A 206 -32.57 4.75 9.89
CA ASP A 206 -32.89 5.41 11.16
C ASP A 206 -33.98 6.46 10.96
N ALA A 207 -33.91 7.25 9.88
CA ALA A 207 -34.96 8.18 9.51
C ALA A 207 -36.30 7.46 9.24
N ALA A 208 -36.28 6.35 8.49
CA ALA A 208 -37.48 5.56 8.23
C ALA A 208 -38.07 4.96 9.53
N VAL A 209 -37.21 4.43 10.41
CA VAL A 209 -37.61 3.88 11.71
C VAL A 209 -38.22 4.98 12.59
N GLU A 210 -37.64 6.18 12.60
CA GLU A 210 -38.16 7.30 13.38
C GLU A 210 -39.53 7.76 12.89
N ILE A 211 -39.71 7.92 11.57
CA ILE A 211 -41.01 8.22 10.96
C ILE A 211 -42.04 7.15 11.33
N GLN A 212 -41.67 5.87 11.18
CA GLN A 212 -42.56 4.75 11.53
C GLN A 212 -42.91 4.74 13.02
N ARG A 213 -41.95 5.02 13.90
CA ARG A 213 -42.15 5.11 15.36
C ARG A 213 -43.13 6.22 15.72
N VAL A 214 -42.92 7.42 15.19
CA VAL A 214 -43.80 8.58 15.42
C VAL A 214 -45.20 8.32 14.88
N PHE A 215 -45.31 7.76 13.68
CA PHE A 215 -46.61 7.43 13.07
C PHE A 215 -47.38 6.38 13.89
N ARG A 216 -46.73 5.27 14.26
CA ARG A 216 -47.35 4.23 15.11
C ARG A 216 -47.81 4.83 16.45
N GLY A 217 -47.00 5.72 17.05
CA GLY A 217 -47.35 6.44 18.27
C GLY A 217 -48.55 7.38 18.09
N HIS A 218 -48.61 8.13 16.98
CA HIS A 218 -49.73 9.01 16.65
C HIS A 218 -51.03 8.22 16.48
N VAL A 219 -50.98 7.11 15.72
CA VAL A 219 -52.13 6.22 15.52
C VAL A 219 -52.59 5.61 16.85
N GLY A 220 -51.66 5.14 17.69
CA GLY A 220 -51.96 4.59 19.02
C GLY A 220 -52.64 5.61 19.93
N ARG A 221 -52.09 6.83 20.04
CA ARG A 221 -52.72 7.93 20.80
C ARG A 221 -54.07 8.35 20.23
N GLY A 222 -54.24 8.33 18.90
CA GLY A 222 -55.52 8.61 18.26
C GLY A 222 -56.58 7.52 18.49
N ARG A 223 -56.17 6.26 18.73
CA ARG A 223 -57.09 5.21 19.20
C ARG A 223 -57.46 5.44 20.66
N ALA A 224 -56.47 5.68 21.54
CA ALA A 224 -56.72 5.93 22.96
C ALA A 224 -57.65 7.13 23.19
N ARG A 225 -57.42 8.26 22.51
CA ARG A 225 -58.33 9.43 22.58
C ARG A 225 -59.75 9.11 22.14
N ARG A 226 -59.93 8.32 21.08
CA ARG A 226 -61.28 7.88 20.66
C ARG A 226 -61.97 7.00 21.70
N GLU A 227 -61.23 6.11 22.36
CA GLU A 227 -61.78 5.30 23.45
C GLU A 227 -62.08 6.15 24.70
N GLU A 228 -61.23 7.14 25.01
CA GLU A 228 -61.47 8.12 26.07
C GLU A 228 -62.70 8.98 25.80
N GLU A 229 -62.86 9.50 24.58
CA GLU A 229 -64.05 10.24 24.14
C GLU A 229 -65.33 9.41 24.25
N LYS A 230 -65.30 8.13 23.84
CA LYS A 230 -66.44 7.20 24.01
C LYS A 230 -66.76 6.98 25.49
N TYR A 231 -65.74 6.77 26.31
CA TYR A 231 -65.90 6.58 27.75
C TYR A 231 -66.48 7.84 28.40
N LEU A 232 -65.93 9.02 28.11
CA LEU A 232 -66.41 10.30 28.60
C LEU A 232 -67.84 10.59 28.15
N PHE A 233 -68.19 10.30 26.89
CA PHE A 233 -69.56 10.41 26.40
C PHE A 233 -70.51 9.50 27.20
N SER A 234 -70.14 8.22 27.36
CA SER A 234 -70.91 7.28 28.17
C SER A 234 -71.04 7.73 29.63
N GLN A 235 -69.98 8.27 30.23
CA GLN A 235 -69.97 8.76 31.60
C GLN A 235 -70.81 10.04 31.75
N SER A 236 -70.75 10.96 30.78
CA SER A 236 -71.58 12.16 30.78
C SER A 236 -73.06 11.83 30.59
N GLN A 237 -73.37 10.82 29.78
CA GLN A 237 -74.75 10.36 29.58
C GLN A 237 -75.26 9.67 30.85
N SER A 238 -74.45 8.83 31.50
CA SER A 238 -74.83 8.21 32.77
C SER A 238 -75.02 9.25 33.87
N GLN A 239 -74.12 10.25 33.99
CA GLN A 239 -74.27 11.35 34.92
C GLN A 239 -75.51 12.21 34.62
N GLY A 240 -75.81 12.46 33.34
CA GLY A 240 -77.03 13.16 32.93
C GLY A 240 -78.30 12.40 33.32
N ILE A 241 -78.32 11.07 33.10
CA ILE A 241 -79.44 10.20 33.52
C ILE A 241 -79.56 10.15 35.05
N GLU A 242 -78.45 10.07 35.77
CA GLU A 242 -78.43 10.07 37.24
C GLU A 242 -78.91 11.41 37.81
N PHE A 243 -78.44 12.54 37.25
CA PHE A 243 -78.92 13.87 37.62
C PHE A 243 -80.41 14.04 37.31
N GLY A 244 -80.85 13.59 36.14
CA GLY A 244 -82.27 13.56 35.77
C GLY A 244 -83.12 12.72 36.73
N ARG A 245 -82.63 11.55 37.17
CA ARG A 245 -83.30 10.71 38.19
C ARG A 245 -83.34 11.37 39.56
N GLN A 246 -82.25 12.01 39.99
CA GLN A 246 -82.19 12.74 41.26
C GLN A 246 -83.17 13.92 41.26
N MET A 247 -83.17 14.73 40.19
CA MET A 247 -84.11 15.83 40.02
C MET A 247 -85.57 15.36 40.04
N LEU A 248 -85.90 14.26 39.35
CA LEU A 248 -87.24 13.67 39.39
C LEU A 248 -87.62 13.17 40.79
N LEU A 249 -86.67 12.58 41.53
CA LEU A 249 -86.88 12.14 42.91
C LEU A 249 -87.15 13.34 43.84
N GLU A 250 -86.36 14.40 43.72
CA GLU A 250 -86.52 15.64 44.51
C GLU A 250 -87.85 16.32 44.21
N HIS A 251 -88.22 16.47 42.94
CA HIS A 251 -89.51 17.04 42.57
C HIS A 251 -90.68 16.16 43.05
N ARG A 252 -90.55 14.82 43.03
CA ARG A 252 -91.54 13.90 43.59
C ARG A 252 -91.69 14.07 45.10
N LEU A 253 -90.58 14.21 45.83
CA LEU A 253 -90.60 14.45 47.28
C LEU A 253 -91.22 15.81 47.61
N HIS A 254 -90.90 16.86 46.84
CA HIS A 254 -91.51 18.18 46.98
C HIS A 254 -93.02 18.16 46.68
N ALA A 255 -93.44 17.46 45.63
CA ALA A 255 -94.85 17.30 45.32
C ALA A 255 -95.59 16.54 46.44
N ALA A 256 -95.01 15.44 46.95
CA ALA A 256 -95.59 14.69 48.07
C ALA A 256 -95.71 15.55 49.34
N ARG A 257 -94.70 16.39 49.62
CA ARG A 257 -94.72 17.34 50.73
C ARG A 257 -95.81 18.39 50.56
N LEU A 258 -95.92 19.03 49.39
CA LEU A 258 -96.98 20.01 49.12
C LEU A 258 -98.37 19.37 49.18
N GLN A 259 -98.54 18.16 48.65
CA GLN A 259 -99.79 17.40 48.78
C GLN A 259 -100.15 17.16 50.25
N SER A 260 -99.17 16.80 51.10
CA SER A 260 -99.39 16.65 52.53
C SER A 260 -99.74 17.98 53.23
N GLU A 261 -99.07 19.07 52.86
CA GLU A 261 -99.32 20.42 53.40
C GLU A 261 -100.72 20.93 52.99
N ILE A 262 -101.13 20.74 51.73
CA ILE A 262 -102.48 21.05 51.24
C ILE A 262 -103.54 20.19 51.96
N ALA A 263 -103.26 18.91 52.22
CA ALA A 263 -104.18 18.03 52.92
C ALA A 263 -104.40 18.46 54.38
N VAL A 264 -103.32 18.82 55.09
CA VAL A 264 -103.40 19.36 56.46
C VAL A 264 -104.12 20.71 56.47
N LEU A 265 -103.80 21.62 55.55
CA LEU A 265 -104.49 22.91 55.44
C LEU A 265 -105.98 22.72 55.13
N SER A 266 -106.33 21.77 54.27
CA SER A 266 -107.74 21.42 53.98
C SER A 266 -108.45 20.85 55.20
N GLN A 267 -107.81 19.96 55.96
CA GLN A 267 -108.39 19.41 57.19
C GLN A 267 -108.59 20.48 58.27
N THR A 268 -107.61 21.37 58.48
CA THR A 268 -107.73 22.48 59.43
C THR A 268 -108.75 23.52 58.98
N LYS A 269 -108.95 23.70 57.67
CA LYS A 269 -110.02 24.54 57.13
C LYS A 269 -111.38 23.96 57.51
N VAL A 270 -111.62 22.68 57.23
CA VAL A 270 -112.88 21.99 57.57
C VAL A 270 -113.17 22.08 59.07
N GLN A 271 -112.18 21.84 59.93
CA GLN A 271 -112.34 21.99 61.39
C GLN A 271 -112.73 23.41 61.83
N ASN A 272 -112.20 24.44 61.16
CA ASN A 272 -112.57 25.82 61.46
C ASN A 272 -113.93 26.19 60.88
N GLU A 273 -114.34 25.62 59.74
CA GLU A 273 -115.69 25.75 59.19
C GLU A 273 -116.72 25.13 60.15
N GLU A 274 -116.47 23.92 60.66
CA GLU A 274 -117.29 23.27 61.69
C GLU A 274 -117.37 24.12 62.97
N ALA A 275 -116.27 24.75 63.39
CA ALA A 275 -116.27 25.66 64.54
C ALA A 275 -117.04 26.97 64.28
N VAL A 276 -117.03 27.48 63.04
CA VAL A 276 -117.85 28.64 62.65
C VAL A 276 -119.33 28.26 62.66
N GLU A 277 -119.69 27.09 62.11
CA GLU A 277 -121.07 26.58 62.14
C GLU A 277 -121.58 26.42 63.57
N ALA A 278 -120.77 25.87 64.47
CA ALA A 278 -121.11 25.75 65.89
C ALA A 278 -121.31 27.13 66.56
N LEU A 279 -120.46 28.12 66.28
CA LEU A 279 -120.63 29.48 66.81
C LEU A 279 -121.85 30.19 66.23
N LEU A 280 -122.20 29.95 64.96
CA LEU A 280 -123.42 30.50 64.36
C LEU A 280 -124.67 29.90 64.99
N GLN A 281 -124.65 28.59 65.30
CA GLN A 281 -125.72 27.94 66.06
C GLN A 281 -125.84 28.55 67.46
N GLU A 282 -124.73 28.69 68.21
CA GLU A 282 -124.75 29.35 69.53
C GLU A 282 -125.30 30.79 69.46
N ILE A 283 -124.88 31.58 68.45
CA ILE A 283 -125.39 32.95 68.26
C ILE A 283 -126.91 32.91 67.99
N SER A 284 -127.40 31.98 67.17
CA SER A 284 -128.84 31.86 66.89
C SER A 284 -129.64 31.48 68.14
N GLU A 285 -129.14 30.58 68.97
CA GLU A 285 -129.79 30.19 70.24
C GLU A 285 -129.82 31.37 71.23
N PHE A 286 -128.73 32.14 71.31
CA PHE A 286 -128.70 33.34 72.14
C PHE A 286 -129.58 34.47 71.59
N GLU A 287 -129.66 34.67 70.27
CA GLU A 287 -130.56 35.65 69.65
C GLU A 287 -132.03 35.26 69.85
N GLU A 288 -132.38 33.97 69.80
CA GLU A 288 -133.70 33.47 70.18
C GLU A 288 -134.00 33.70 71.67
N GLY A 289 -133.01 33.46 72.56
CA GLY A 289 -133.12 33.75 73.98
C GLY A 289 -133.33 35.24 74.28
N VAL A 290 -132.63 36.13 73.56
CA VAL A 290 -132.84 37.59 73.61
C VAL A 290 -134.25 37.96 73.16
N ALA A 291 -134.76 37.36 72.07
CA ALA A 291 -136.12 37.62 71.59
C ALA A 291 -137.21 37.15 72.57
N THR A 292 -136.97 36.07 73.32
CA THR A 292 -137.88 35.65 74.40
C THR A 292 -137.83 36.59 75.58
N LEU A 293 -136.64 37.01 76.01
CA LEU A 293 -136.47 37.97 77.10
C LEU A 293 -137.08 39.34 76.73
N GLU A 294 -136.95 39.80 75.48
CA GLU A 294 -137.61 41.01 74.97
C GLU A 294 -139.14 40.92 75.06
N LYS A 295 -139.73 39.76 74.71
CA LYS A 295 -141.17 39.53 74.82
C LYS A 295 -141.63 39.54 76.28
N GLU A 296 -140.88 38.91 77.18
CA GLU A 296 -141.17 38.91 78.61
C GLU A 296 -141.02 40.32 79.22
N MET A 297 -139.99 41.07 78.81
CA MET A 297 -139.79 42.45 79.24
C MET A 297 -140.92 43.37 78.73
N HIS A 298 -141.41 43.15 77.50
CA HIS A 298 -142.54 43.91 76.94
C HIS A 298 -143.87 43.55 77.61
N GLN A 299 -144.09 42.27 77.93
CA GLN A 299 -145.26 41.82 78.69
C GLN A 299 -145.26 42.39 80.11
N LEU A 300 -144.12 42.37 80.81
CA LEU A 300 -143.99 42.98 82.13
C LEU A 300 -144.19 44.50 82.07
N SER A 301 -143.70 45.16 81.02
CA SER A 301 -143.93 46.59 80.83
C SER A 301 -145.39 46.93 80.49
N GLN A 302 -146.13 46.04 79.80
CA GLN A 302 -147.57 46.18 79.58
C GLN A 302 -148.36 46.02 80.89
N VAL A 303 -148.03 45.01 81.69
CA VAL A 303 -148.64 44.78 83.01
C VAL A 303 -148.38 45.98 83.94
N GLU A 304 -147.16 46.54 83.92
CA GLU A 304 -146.81 47.74 84.69
C GLU A 304 -147.65 48.97 84.28
N THR A 305 -147.98 49.12 82.99
CA THR A 305 -148.82 50.23 82.49
C THR A 305 -150.32 50.05 82.73
N GLU A 306 -150.84 48.82 82.61
CA GLU A 306 -152.27 48.53 82.74
C GLU A 306 -152.72 48.46 84.21
N ALA A 307 -151.82 48.07 85.12
CA ALA A 307 -152.11 47.90 86.55
C ALA A 307 -151.59 49.05 87.45
N ALA A 308 -151.16 50.18 86.85
CA ALA A 308 -150.54 51.30 87.57
C ALA A 308 -151.39 51.91 88.69
N GLY A 309 -152.73 51.70 88.69
CA GLY A 309 -153.65 52.24 89.67
C GLY A 309 -154.11 51.29 90.79
N VAL A 310 -153.78 49.99 90.74
CA VAL A 310 -154.39 48.96 91.61
C VAL A 310 -153.35 48.11 92.38
N LEU A 311 -152.06 48.35 92.15
CA LEU A 311 -151.00 47.51 92.73
C LEU A 311 -150.49 48.04 94.08
N ASP A 312 -150.45 47.12 95.05
CA ASP A 312 -149.81 47.29 96.37
C ASP A 312 -148.28 47.47 96.24
N GLU A 313 -147.67 48.10 97.26
CA GLU A 313 -146.23 48.42 97.31
C GLU A 313 -145.32 47.18 97.16
N GLU A 314 -145.70 46.01 97.70
CA GLU A 314 -144.94 44.75 97.56
C GLU A 314 -144.89 44.26 96.10
N ALA A 315 -146.02 44.30 95.39
CA ALA A 315 -146.10 43.84 93.99
C ALA A 315 -145.32 44.75 93.03
N ARG A 316 -145.26 46.06 93.32
CA ARG A 316 -144.40 47.00 92.56
C ARG A 316 -142.91 46.75 92.80
N PHE A 317 -142.53 46.28 93.98
CA PHE A 317 -141.15 45.94 94.27
C PHE A 317 -140.73 44.64 93.55
N GLU A 318 -141.58 43.61 93.56
CA GLU A 318 -141.33 42.36 92.83
C GLU A 318 -141.26 42.57 91.31
N LEU A 319 -142.12 43.42 90.73
CA LEU A 319 -142.07 43.80 89.31
C LEU A 319 -140.74 44.48 88.96
N ARG A 320 -140.25 45.38 89.81
CA ARG A 320 -138.94 46.04 89.61
C ARG A 320 -137.78 45.06 89.76
N GLU A 321 -137.87 44.13 90.70
CA GLU A 321 -136.82 43.12 90.91
C GLU A 321 -136.76 42.12 89.74
N GLN A 322 -137.91 41.68 89.22
CA GLN A 322 -137.99 40.83 88.03
C GLN A 322 -137.49 41.56 86.77
N LYS A 323 -137.84 42.84 86.60
CA LYS A 323 -137.34 43.66 85.49
C LYS A 323 -135.82 43.86 85.57
N MET A 324 -135.29 44.14 86.77
CA MET A 324 -133.83 44.25 87.00
C MET A 324 -133.08 42.92 86.84
N ARG A 325 -133.77 41.79 87.01
CA ARG A 325 -133.22 40.47 86.72
C ARG A 325 -133.21 40.19 85.23
N LEU A 326 -134.31 40.47 84.53
CA LEU A 326 -134.39 40.33 83.08
C LEU A 326 -133.42 41.29 82.37
N ASP A 327 -133.27 42.53 82.83
CA ASP A 327 -132.27 43.47 82.28
C ASP A 327 -130.83 42.96 82.49
N ARG A 328 -130.55 42.29 83.62
CA ARG A 328 -129.25 41.63 83.84
C ARG A 328 -129.06 40.43 82.92
N GLU A 329 -130.06 39.55 82.82
CA GLU A 329 -130.01 38.38 81.94
C GLU A 329 -129.93 38.81 80.46
N PHE A 330 -130.60 39.89 80.07
CA PHE A 330 -130.52 40.51 78.75
C PHE A 330 -129.12 41.09 78.46
N GLY A 331 -128.55 41.79 79.44
CA GLY A 331 -127.18 42.30 79.36
C GLY A 331 -126.15 41.18 79.21
N GLU A 332 -126.26 40.11 80.01
CA GLU A 332 -125.39 38.93 79.91
C GLU A 332 -125.54 38.21 78.56
N MET A 333 -126.73 38.15 77.99
CA MET A 333 -126.99 37.53 76.68
C MET A 333 -126.40 38.36 75.53
N LEU A 334 -126.52 39.69 75.58
CA LEU A 334 -125.89 40.57 74.60
C LEU A 334 -124.35 40.54 74.70
N GLU A 335 -123.80 40.44 75.91
CA GLU A 335 -122.36 40.27 76.13
C GLU A 335 -121.86 38.94 75.56
N LYS A 336 -122.59 37.84 75.79
CA LYS A 336 -122.29 36.53 75.18
C LYS A 336 -122.38 36.56 73.65
N ILE A 337 -123.39 37.22 73.06
CA ILE A 337 -123.49 37.41 71.60
C ILE A 337 -122.30 38.24 71.07
N GLY A 338 -121.91 39.29 71.79
CA GLY A 338 -120.74 40.10 71.47
C GLY A 338 -119.45 39.28 71.44
N GLU A 339 -119.20 38.49 72.49
CA GLU A 339 -118.04 37.59 72.55
C GLU A 339 -118.03 36.54 71.42
N ARG A 340 -119.19 35.99 71.05
CA ARG A 340 -119.27 34.99 69.96
C ARG A 340 -119.11 35.63 68.59
N LYS A 341 -119.62 36.84 68.37
CA LYS A 341 -119.38 37.61 67.14
C LYS A 341 -117.91 38.01 66.98
N GLU A 342 -117.22 38.36 68.08
CA GLU A 342 -115.76 38.58 68.03
C GLU A 342 -114.97 37.30 67.72
N ARG A 343 -115.35 36.17 68.32
CA ARG A 343 -114.75 34.85 68.01
C ARG A 343 -115.00 34.43 66.56
N LEU A 344 -116.20 34.69 66.04
CA LEU A 344 -116.58 34.43 64.66
C LEU A 344 -115.73 35.27 63.68
N GLN A 345 -115.57 36.58 63.91
CA GLN A 345 -114.65 37.41 63.13
C GLN A 345 -113.21 36.91 63.20
N GLY A 346 -112.78 36.38 64.35
CA GLY A 346 -111.48 35.74 64.51
C GLY A 346 -111.32 34.48 63.65
N LEU A 347 -112.35 33.63 63.58
CA LEU A 347 -112.35 32.42 62.74
C LEU A 347 -112.48 32.74 61.25
N GLU A 348 -113.29 33.72 60.86
CA GLU A 348 -113.39 34.19 59.46
C GLU A 348 -112.04 34.70 58.93
N ARG A 349 -111.32 35.48 59.74
CA ARG A 349 -109.96 35.93 59.40
C ARG A 349 -108.99 34.76 59.28
N LYS A 350 -109.12 33.74 60.13
CA LYS A 350 -108.31 32.51 60.05
C LYS A 350 -108.66 31.68 58.83
N LEU A 351 -109.93 31.51 58.48
CA LEU A 351 -110.37 30.81 57.26
C LEU A 351 -109.88 31.51 56.00
N ALA A 352 -110.00 32.84 55.91
CA ALA A 352 -109.46 33.62 54.81
C ALA A 352 -107.92 33.56 54.73
N GLY A 353 -107.24 33.33 55.86
CA GLY A 353 -105.81 33.04 55.91
C GLY A 353 -105.49 31.65 55.36
N LEU A 354 -106.20 30.62 55.84
CA LEU A 354 -106.03 29.23 55.42
C LEU A 354 -106.33 29.04 53.93
N ASP A 355 -107.35 29.70 53.39
CA ASP A 355 -107.68 29.62 51.96
C ASP A 355 -106.60 30.24 51.06
N ARG A 356 -106.01 31.37 51.49
CA ARG A 356 -104.87 31.97 50.77
C ARG A 356 -103.65 31.05 50.82
N SER A 357 -103.30 30.54 51.99
CA SER A 357 -102.16 29.61 52.12
C SER A 357 -102.38 28.30 51.37
N ARG A 358 -103.62 27.77 51.33
CA ARG A 358 -103.94 26.59 50.52
C ARG A 358 -103.78 26.88 49.03
N GLY A 359 -104.31 28.01 48.56
CA GLY A 359 -104.19 28.45 47.16
C GLY A 359 -102.74 28.63 46.71
N GLU A 360 -101.92 29.28 47.54
CA GLU A 360 -100.48 29.43 47.28
C GLU A 360 -99.78 28.07 47.15
N LYS A 361 -100.11 27.11 48.02
CA LYS A 361 -99.54 25.75 47.99
C LYS A 361 -100.01 24.94 46.78
N GLU A 362 -101.27 25.10 46.35
CA GLU A 362 -101.79 24.49 45.13
C GLU A 362 -101.12 25.07 43.86
N GLU A 363 -100.85 26.38 43.84
CA GLU A 363 -100.13 27.03 42.75
C GLU A 363 -98.65 26.60 42.69
N GLU A 364 -98.00 26.46 43.86
CA GLU A 364 -96.65 25.87 43.97
C GLU A 364 -96.63 24.44 43.44
N LEU A 365 -97.65 23.63 43.73
CA LEU A 365 -97.78 22.26 43.22
C LEU A 365 -97.96 22.25 41.69
N ARG A 366 -98.85 23.08 41.14
CA ARG A 366 -99.04 23.20 39.68
C ARG A 366 -97.81 23.74 38.97
N ALA A 367 -97.04 24.62 39.61
CA ALA A 367 -95.76 25.10 39.07
C ALA A 367 -94.71 23.98 39.04
N LEU A 368 -94.66 23.12 40.06
CA LEU A 368 -93.79 21.95 40.07
C LEU A 368 -94.21 20.91 39.03
N GLU A 369 -95.51 20.65 38.85
CA GLU A 369 -96.01 19.73 37.82
C GLU A 369 -95.62 20.20 36.41
N ARG A 370 -95.75 21.50 36.11
CA ARG A 370 -95.30 22.07 34.83
C ARG A 370 -93.80 21.89 34.59
N LYS A 371 -92.97 22.11 35.63
CA LYS A 371 -91.53 21.86 35.55
C LYS A 371 -91.21 20.38 35.34
N LEU A 372 -91.99 19.49 35.95
CA LEU A 372 -91.82 18.05 35.81
C LEU A 372 -92.13 17.56 34.39
N VAL A 373 -93.14 18.13 33.72
CA VAL A 373 -93.47 17.80 32.33
C VAL A 373 -92.32 18.19 31.40
N VAL A 374 -91.77 19.40 31.55
CA VAL A 374 -90.62 19.85 30.74
C VAL A 374 -89.40 18.94 30.94
N LEU A 375 -89.12 18.56 32.20
CA LEU A 375 -88.01 17.64 32.51
C LEU A 375 -88.21 16.23 31.94
N LEU A 376 -89.45 15.78 31.74
CA LEU A 376 -89.75 14.48 31.12
C LEU A 376 -89.71 14.53 29.59
N GLU A 377 -89.93 15.69 28.98
CA GLU A 377 -89.79 15.91 27.53
C GLU A 377 -88.33 16.07 27.10
N GLU A 378 -87.46 16.55 28.00
CA GLU A 378 -86.02 16.74 27.75
C GLU A 378 -85.16 15.48 27.96
N GLN A 379 -85.69 14.46 28.63
CA GLN A 379 -85.05 13.14 28.83
C GLN A 379 -85.39 12.16 27.71
#